data_AF-A0A822GQE0-F1
#
_entry.id   AF-A0A822GQE0-F1
#
_cell.length_a   1.000
_cell.length_b   1.000
_cell.length_c   1.000
_cell.angle_alpha   90.00
_cell.angle_beta   90.00
_cell.angle_gamma   90.00
#
_symmetry.space_group_name_H-M   'P 1'
#
loop_
_entity.id
_entity.type
_entity.pdbx_description
1 polymer ?
#
loop_
_entity_poly.entity_id
_entity_poly.type
_entity_poly.pdbx_seq_one_letter_code
_entity_poly.pdbx_strand_id
1 'polypeptide(L)'
;KFILKILTSVNKSTLIEFYKKYISVFIIEQLDIKIDLTLTTITSILINKIATYRFIDYMYTILNKDDVFGLNSLIAKIFYETVKKQEEARKLLNIEMPITLIKIGSTMDGKELTKYIIARARAQFIDGKIIKSMENMLNNVTTIEKEMKMNLIRLLAMSSFNCLISVLICTQTEAKLYKAFIFDANPSK
;
A
#
# COMPACT_ATOMS: atom_id res chain seq x y z
N LYS A 1 3.58 8.95 15.28
CA LYS A 1 3.26 10.39 15.48
C LYS A 1 4.49 11.28 15.30
N PHE A 2 5.63 10.99 15.94
CA PHE A 2 6.85 11.79 15.83
C PHE A 2 7.43 11.88 14.41
N ILE A 3 7.61 10.73 13.73
CA ILE A 3 8.16 10.72 12.36
C ILE A 3 7.29 11.51 11.38
N LEU A 4 5.96 11.35 11.44
CA LEU A 4 5.04 12.13 10.59
C LEU A 4 5.17 13.65 10.86
N LYS A 5 5.35 14.06 12.11
CA LYS A 5 5.61 15.48 12.44
C LYS A 5 6.93 15.98 11.86
N ILE A 6 7.98 15.16 11.88
CA ILE A 6 9.26 15.51 11.23
C ILE A 6 9.02 15.67 9.73
N LEU A 7 8.34 14.69 9.10
CA LEU A 7 8.08 14.73 7.66
C LEU A 7 7.23 15.95 7.24
N THR A 8 6.39 16.50 8.13
CA THR A 8 5.64 17.78 7.95
C THR A 8 6.46 19.04 8.05
N SER A 9 7.67 18.97 8.60
CA SER A 9 8.52 20.14 8.85
C SER A 9 9.78 20.16 8.00
N VAL A 10 10.03 19.13 7.19
CA VAL A 10 11.18 19.09 6.28
C VAL A 10 10.86 19.72 4.93
N ASN A 11 11.90 20.25 4.28
CA ASN A 11 11.81 20.76 2.93
C ASN A 11 11.36 19.66 1.95
N LYS A 12 10.62 20.06 0.91
CA LYS A 12 10.11 19.16 -0.14
C LYS A 12 11.22 18.31 -0.79
N SER A 13 12.39 18.90 -1.06
CA SER A 13 13.53 18.19 -1.63
C SER A 13 14.02 17.05 -0.73
N THR A 14 14.13 17.29 0.57
CA THR A 14 14.47 16.26 1.58
C THR A 14 13.44 15.16 1.62
N LEU A 15 12.16 15.51 1.51
CA LEU A 15 11.07 14.54 1.48
C LEU A 15 11.13 13.64 0.24
N ILE A 16 11.43 14.22 -0.93
CA ILE A 16 11.62 13.47 -2.18
C ILE A 16 12.80 12.49 -2.03
N GLU A 17 13.95 12.93 -1.51
CA GLU A 17 15.10 12.03 -1.31
C GLU A 17 14.80 10.90 -0.31
N PHE A 18 14.03 11.19 0.74
CA PHE A 18 13.54 10.16 1.66
C PHE A 18 12.71 9.10 0.93
N TYR A 19 11.72 9.50 0.15
CA TYR A 19 10.89 8.54 -0.57
C TYR A 19 11.65 7.81 -1.67
N LYS A 20 12.54 8.48 -2.41
CA LYS A 20 13.42 7.82 -3.39
C LYS A 20 14.21 6.67 -2.75
N LYS A 21 14.66 6.83 -1.51
CA LYS A 21 15.43 5.81 -0.79
C LYS A 21 14.57 4.65 -0.27
N TYR A 22 13.35 4.93 0.20
CA TYR A 22 12.56 3.95 0.96
C TYR A 22 11.27 3.46 0.29
N ILE A 23 10.86 4.04 -0.86
CA ILE A 23 9.57 3.70 -1.49
C ILE A 23 9.45 2.21 -1.83
N SER A 24 10.52 1.61 -2.36
CA SER A 24 10.54 0.19 -2.69
C SER A 24 10.43 -0.70 -1.45
N VAL A 25 11.11 -0.35 -0.36
CA VAL A 25 11.02 -1.05 0.93
C VAL A 25 9.60 -0.96 1.48
N PHE A 26 9.03 0.25 1.51
CA PHE A 26 7.68 0.46 1.99
C PHE A 26 6.65 -0.35 1.20
N ILE A 27 6.73 -0.33 -0.13
CA ILE A 27 5.71 -0.95 -0.95
C ILE A 27 5.94 -2.45 -1.11
N ILE A 28 7.11 -2.84 -1.61
CA ILE A 28 7.37 -4.23 -1.98
C ILE A 28 7.54 -5.07 -0.71
N GLU A 29 8.34 -4.62 0.25
CA GLU A 29 8.64 -5.46 1.41
C GLU A 29 7.54 -5.43 2.47
N GLN A 30 6.76 -4.35 2.60
CA GLN A 30 5.72 -4.27 3.63
C GLN A 30 4.31 -4.52 3.11
N LEU A 31 3.92 -4.00 1.93
CA LEU A 31 2.55 -4.16 1.45
C LEU A 31 2.26 -5.54 0.88
N ASP A 32 3.27 -6.27 0.40
CA ASP A 32 3.08 -7.61 -0.18
C ASP A 32 3.06 -8.75 0.84
N ILE A 33 3.44 -8.48 2.10
CA ILE A 33 3.37 -9.49 3.17
C ILE A 33 1.92 -9.96 3.33
N LYS A 34 1.68 -11.27 3.21
CA LYS A 34 0.36 -11.85 3.44
C LYS A 34 -0.01 -11.73 4.92
N ILE A 35 -1.25 -11.33 5.20
CA ILE A 35 -1.79 -11.31 6.55
C ILE A 35 -2.19 -12.74 6.92
N ASP A 36 -1.53 -13.29 7.94
CA ASP A 36 -1.85 -14.56 8.54
C ASP A 36 -1.97 -14.36 10.06
N LEU A 37 -3.20 -14.50 10.57
CA LEU A 37 -3.56 -14.23 11.96
C LEU A 37 -3.01 -15.27 12.94
N THR A 38 -2.51 -16.40 12.43
CA THR A 38 -1.91 -17.47 13.24
C THR A 38 -0.45 -17.16 13.59
N LEU A 39 0.20 -16.25 12.86
CA LEU A 39 1.59 -15.88 13.09
C LEU A 39 1.75 -15.08 14.38
N THR A 40 2.78 -15.41 15.17
CA THR A 40 3.16 -14.64 16.36
C THR A 40 3.61 -13.22 16.03
N THR A 41 4.16 -13.01 14.83
CA THR A 41 4.64 -11.71 14.34
C THR A 41 3.54 -10.84 13.73
N ILE A 42 2.27 -11.31 13.73
CA ILE A 42 1.18 -10.62 13.03
C ILE A 42 0.99 -9.17 13.51
N THR A 43 1.12 -8.93 14.81
CA THR A 43 1.00 -7.58 15.39
C THR A 43 2.01 -6.63 14.75
N SER A 44 3.27 -7.04 14.63
CA SER A 44 4.32 -6.24 13.98
C SER A 44 4.04 -6.05 12.49
N ILE A 45 3.57 -7.07 11.79
CA ILE A 45 3.19 -7.00 10.37
C ILE A 45 2.07 -5.96 10.18
N LEU A 46 1.02 -6.00 11.00
CA LEU A 46 -0.09 -5.06 10.93
C LEU A 46 0.37 -3.63 11.21
N ILE A 47 1.19 -3.42 12.24
CA ILE A 47 1.74 -2.11 12.59
C ILE A 47 2.58 -1.55 11.44
N ASN A 48 3.46 -2.36 10.84
CA ASN A 48 4.29 -1.94 9.72
C ASN A 48 3.46 -1.57 8.50
N LYS A 49 2.45 -2.38 8.14
CA LYS A 49 1.53 -2.04 7.04
C LYS A 49 0.77 -0.75 7.31
N ILE A 50 0.25 -0.55 8.52
CA ILE A 50 -0.44 0.69 8.92
C ILE A 50 0.50 1.89 8.78
N ALA A 51 1.74 1.77 9.27
CA ALA A 51 2.74 2.83 9.17
C ALA A 51 3.07 3.15 7.70
N THR A 52 3.28 2.12 6.88
CA THR A 52 3.50 2.24 5.45
C THR A 52 2.37 2.99 4.75
N TYR A 53 1.11 2.61 4.97
CA TYR A 53 -0.02 3.33 4.37
C TYR A 53 -0.06 4.80 4.81
N ARG A 54 0.27 5.11 6.06
CA ARG A 54 0.35 6.50 6.52
C ARG A 54 1.51 7.26 5.90
N PHE A 55 2.64 6.62 5.65
CA PHE A 55 3.75 7.25 4.91
C PHE A 55 3.37 7.53 3.46
N ILE A 56 2.67 6.62 2.81
CA ILE A 56 2.22 6.79 1.43
C ILE A 56 1.12 7.85 1.35
N ASP A 57 0.14 7.80 2.24
CA ASP A 57 -0.91 8.82 2.41
C ASP A 57 -0.30 10.22 2.51
N TYR A 58 0.70 10.35 3.40
CA TYR A 58 1.44 11.59 3.57
C TYR A 58 2.20 12.03 2.32
N MET A 59 2.86 11.08 1.62
CA MET A 59 3.57 11.35 0.36
C MET A 59 2.64 11.98 -0.67
N TYR A 60 1.48 11.38 -0.92
CA TYR A 60 0.52 11.84 -1.92
C TYR A 60 -0.25 13.10 -1.48
N THR A 61 -0.27 13.42 -0.18
CA THR A 61 -0.89 14.65 0.33
C THR A 61 0.01 15.87 0.13
N ILE A 62 1.34 15.70 0.27
CA ILE A 62 2.29 16.82 0.32
C ILE A 62 3.03 17.02 -1.00
N LEU A 63 3.32 15.93 -1.70
CA LEU A 63 3.97 16.01 -3.00
C LEU A 63 2.93 16.28 -4.08
N ASN A 64 3.33 17.06 -5.08
CA ASN A 64 2.46 17.34 -6.21
C ASN A 64 2.43 16.12 -7.13
N LYS A 65 1.41 16.07 -7.99
CA LYS A 65 1.23 15.00 -8.96
C LYS A 65 2.53 14.64 -9.71
N ASP A 66 3.24 15.63 -10.24
CA ASP A 66 4.45 15.41 -11.05
C ASP A 66 5.61 14.76 -10.28
N ASP A 67 5.63 14.88 -8.95
CA ASP A 67 6.67 14.27 -8.10
C ASP A 67 6.44 12.75 -7.93
N VAL A 68 5.19 12.28 -8.03
CA VAL A 68 4.76 10.91 -7.67
C VAL A 68 4.05 10.15 -8.80
N PHE A 69 3.71 10.84 -9.89
CA PHE A 69 2.94 10.33 -11.01
C PHE A 69 3.40 10.97 -12.33
N GLY A 70 3.56 10.16 -13.36
CA GLY A 70 4.03 10.58 -14.69
C GLY A 70 5.49 10.26 -14.94
N LEU A 71 5.93 10.44 -16.18
CA LEU A 71 7.24 10.01 -16.68
C LEU A 71 8.42 10.69 -15.98
N ASN A 72 8.21 11.91 -15.49
CA ASN A 72 9.25 12.73 -14.86
C ASN A 72 9.34 12.51 -13.33
N SER A 73 8.43 11.70 -12.75
CA SER A 73 8.47 11.38 -11.32
C SER A 73 9.67 10.49 -11.01
N LEU A 74 10.65 11.04 -10.29
CA LEU A 74 11.83 10.30 -9.85
C LEU A 74 11.45 9.16 -8.88
N ILE A 75 10.43 9.37 -8.05
CA ILE A 75 9.97 8.35 -7.09
C ILE A 75 9.31 7.19 -7.86
N ALA A 76 8.43 7.47 -8.81
CA ALA A 76 7.81 6.44 -9.64
C ALA A 76 8.84 5.69 -10.48
N LYS A 77 9.86 6.39 -10.99
CA LYS A 77 10.96 5.79 -11.76
C LYS A 77 11.77 4.80 -10.95
N ILE A 78 12.18 5.16 -9.73
CA ILE A 78 12.93 4.25 -8.84
C ILE A 78 12.10 3.01 -8.52
N PHE A 79 10.81 3.19 -8.23
CA PHE A 79 9.90 2.07 -8.00
C PHE A 79 9.82 1.14 -9.23
N TYR A 80 9.57 1.70 -10.42
CA TYR A 80 9.51 0.95 -11.67
C TYR A 80 10.80 0.16 -11.94
N GLU A 81 11.97 0.81 -11.84
CA GLU A 81 13.26 0.16 -12.05
C GLU A 81 13.51 -0.97 -11.06
N THR A 82 13.10 -0.79 -9.79
CA THR A 82 13.24 -1.83 -8.76
C THR A 82 12.40 -3.05 -9.11
N VAL A 83 11.12 -2.86 -9.44
CA VAL A 83 10.22 -3.98 -9.76
C VAL A 83 10.63 -4.66 -11.07
N LYS A 84 11.07 -3.90 -12.08
CA LYS A 84 11.56 -4.46 -13.34
C LYS A 84 12.78 -5.37 -13.14
N LYS A 85 13.76 -4.94 -12.32
CA LYS A 85 14.91 -5.78 -11.95
C LYS A 85 14.50 -7.06 -11.22
N GLN A 86 13.52 -6.96 -10.33
CA GLN A 86 12.97 -8.15 -9.66
C GLN A 86 12.29 -9.09 -10.66
N GLU A 87 11.53 -8.57 -11.63
CA GLU A 87 10.91 -9.37 -12.68
C GLU A 87 11.95 -10.08 -13.57
N GLU A 88 13.00 -9.37 -13.97
CA GLU A 88 14.13 -9.93 -14.74
C GLU A 88 14.85 -11.04 -13.95
N ALA A 89 15.17 -10.80 -12.68
CA ALA A 89 15.78 -11.80 -11.81
C ALA A 89 14.89 -13.05 -11.66
N ARG A 90 13.57 -12.89 -11.53
CA ARG A 90 12.63 -14.02 -11.45
C ARG A 90 12.60 -14.85 -12.72
N LYS A 91 12.63 -14.21 -13.89
CA LYS A 91 12.69 -14.89 -15.19
C LYS A 91 13.97 -15.71 -15.31
N LEU A 92 15.11 -15.16 -14.88
CA LEU A 92 16.38 -15.88 -14.88
C LEU A 92 16.37 -17.09 -13.93
N LEU A 93 15.68 -16.99 -12.80
CA LEU A 93 15.58 -18.06 -11.80
C LEU A 93 14.44 -19.06 -12.06
N ASN A 94 13.67 -18.92 -13.16
CA ASN A 94 12.49 -19.73 -13.48
C ASN A 94 11.46 -19.80 -12.33
N ILE A 95 11.27 -18.69 -11.60
CA ILE A 95 10.28 -18.59 -10.53
C ILE A 95 8.98 -18.06 -11.10
N GLU A 96 7.89 -18.83 -10.98
CA GLU A 96 6.56 -18.40 -11.42
C GLU A 96 6.11 -17.08 -10.75
N MET A 97 5.35 -16.27 -11.48
CA MET A 97 4.77 -15.06 -10.92
C MET A 97 3.69 -15.41 -9.89
N PRO A 98 3.65 -14.74 -8.72
CA PRO A 98 2.51 -14.84 -7.84
C PRO A 98 1.36 -14.13 -8.55
N ILE A 99 0.18 -14.72 -8.52
CA ILE A 99 -1.04 -14.18 -9.15
C ILE A 99 -1.34 -12.73 -8.67
N THR A 100 -0.79 -12.34 -7.53
CA THR A 100 -0.96 -11.04 -6.87
C THR A 100 0.01 -9.94 -7.30
N LEU A 101 0.99 -10.20 -8.17
CA LEU A 101 1.90 -9.15 -8.66
C LEU A 101 1.27 -8.38 -9.83
N ILE A 102 1.34 -7.06 -9.80
CA ILE A 102 0.93 -6.23 -10.93
C ILE A 102 1.94 -6.41 -12.05
N LYS A 103 1.46 -6.80 -13.24
CA LYS A 103 2.26 -6.79 -14.46
C LYS A 103 2.67 -5.35 -14.77
N ILE A 104 3.97 -5.11 -14.76
CA ILE A 104 4.54 -3.85 -15.21
C ILE A 104 4.78 -3.95 -16.73
N GLY A 105 4.54 -2.84 -17.46
CA GLY A 105 4.79 -2.79 -18.90
C GLY A 105 6.28 -2.90 -19.24
N SER A 106 6.61 -3.19 -20.49
CA SER A 106 8.01 -3.19 -20.97
C SER A 106 8.67 -1.81 -20.89
N THR A 107 7.84 -0.76 -20.99
CA THR A 107 8.20 0.66 -20.92
C THR A 107 7.45 1.34 -19.77
N MET A 108 8.12 2.27 -19.10
CA MET A 108 7.53 3.06 -18.02
C MET A 108 6.48 4.04 -18.56
N ASP A 109 5.28 4.04 -17.99
CA ASP A 109 4.21 5.03 -18.25
C ASP A 109 4.04 6.05 -17.10
N GLY A 110 4.77 5.86 -16.00
CA GLY A 110 4.79 6.74 -14.83
C GLY A 110 3.62 6.57 -13.89
N LYS A 111 2.75 5.58 -14.13
CA LYS A 111 1.55 5.29 -13.33
C LYS A 111 1.71 4.05 -12.47
N GLU A 112 2.81 3.32 -12.60
CA GLU A 112 3.02 2.01 -12.01
C GLU A 112 2.96 2.06 -10.48
N LEU A 113 3.66 3.04 -9.88
CA LEU A 113 3.64 3.27 -8.44
C LEU A 113 2.22 3.46 -7.93
N THR A 114 1.46 4.36 -8.55
CA THR A 114 0.07 4.65 -8.18
C THR A 114 -0.85 3.45 -8.40
N LYS A 115 -0.74 2.75 -9.54
CA LYS A 115 -1.50 1.51 -9.80
C LYS A 115 -1.22 0.46 -8.72
N TYR A 116 0.03 0.33 -8.29
CA TYR A 116 0.44 -0.57 -7.23
C TYR A 116 -0.22 -0.27 -5.90
N ILE A 117 -0.12 0.99 -5.47
CA ILE A 117 -0.66 1.44 -4.20
C ILE A 117 -2.18 1.30 -4.18
N ILE A 118 -2.87 1.66 -5.27
CA ILE A 118 -4.33 1.51 -5.39
C ILE A 118 -4.74 0.04 -5.23
N ALA A 119 -4.08 -0.88 -5.94
CA ALA A 119 -4.41 -2.30 -5.86
C ALA A 119 -4.20 -2.87 -4.44
N ARG A 120 -3.09 -2.50 -3.79
CA ARG A 120 -2.78 -2.96 -2.43
C ARG A 120 -3.72 -2.36 -1.38
N ALA A 121 -4.03 -1.07 -1.50
CA ALA A 121 -4.96 -0.39 -0.59
C ALA A 121 -6.35 -1.02 -0.66
N ARG A 122 -6.88 -1.25 -1.87
CA ARG A 122 -8.19 -1.91 -2.06
C ARG A 122 -8.22 -3.32 -1.50
N ALA A 123 -7.12 -4.08 -1.61
CA ALA A 123 -7.04 -5.43 -1.07
C ALA A 123 -7.14 -5.49 0.48
N GLN A 124 -7.04 -4.36 1.18
CA GLN A 124 -7.24 -4.30 2.64
C GLN A 124 -8.70 -4.02 3.03
N PHE A 125 -9.59 -3.81 2.07
CA PHE A 125 -10.98 -3.56 2.36
C PHE A 125 -11.61 -4.84 2.88
N ILE A 126 -12.18 -4.75 4.08
CA ILE A 126 -12.80 -5.86 4.78
C ILE A 126 -14.30 -5.67 4.76
N ASP A 127 -15.03 -6.72 4.37
CA ASP A 127 -16.47 -6.78 4.51
C ASP A 127 -16.85 -7.50 5.83
N GLY A 128 -18.15 -7.52 6.14
CA GLY A 128 -18.64 -8.17 7.35
C GLY A 128 -18.41 -9.69 7.38
N LYS A 129 -18.24 -10.35 6.24
CA LYS A 129 -17.97 -11.79 6.17
C LYS A 129 -16.53 -12.08 6.53
N ILE A 130 -15.58 -11.30 6.00
CA ILE A 130 -14.16 -11.39 6.30
C ILE A 130 -13.91 -11.12 7.78
N ILE A 131 -14.55 -10.10 8.35
CA ILE A 131 -14.44 -9.78 9.79
C ILE A 131 -14.86 -10.99 10.64
N LYS A 132 -16.03 -11.59 10.36
CA LYS A 132 -16.50 -12.78 11.10
C LYS A 132 -15.54 -13.97 10.95
N SER A 133 -15.00 -14.20 9.75
CA SER A 133 -14.00 -15.25 9.53
C SER A 133 -12.73 -15.02 10.34
N MET A 134 -12.24 -13.78 10.41
CA MET A 134 -11.06 -13.41 11.19
C MET A 134 -11.30 -13.56 12.69
N GLU A 135 -12.49 -13.18 13.18
CA GLU A 135 -12.87 -13.38 14.59
C GLU A 135 -12.88 -14.85 14.97
N ASN A 136 -13.34 -15.73 14.08
CA ASN A 136 -13.33 -17.17 14.29
C ASN A 136 -11.92 -17.75 14.36
N MET A 137 -10.99 -17.25 13.52
CA MET A 137 -9.58 -17.66 13.56
C MET A 137 -8.88 -17.26 14.87
N LEU A 138 -9.43 -16.28 15.60
CA LEU A 138 -8.92 -15.79 16.87
C LEU A 138 -9.68 -16.34 18.08
N ASN A 139 -10.49 -17.39 17.94
CA ASN A 139 -11.25 -17.95 19.07
C ASN A 139 -10.39 -18.62 20.14
N ASN A 140 -9.16 -19.02 19.79
CA ASN A 140 -8.24 -19.71 20.71
C ASN A 140 -7.27 -18.76 21.43
N VAL A 141 -7.35 -17.45 21.18
CA VAL A 141 -6.53 -16.45 21.89
C VAL A 141 -7.33 -15.75 22.99
N THR A 142 -6.63 -15.09 23.91
CA THR A 142 -7.27 -14.34 24.99
C THR A 142 -8.17 -13.23 24.44
N THR A 143 -9.22 -12.86 25.17
CA THR A 143 -10.14 -11.77 24.78
C THR A 143 -9.40 -10.46 24.49
N ILE A 144 -8.40 -10.13 25.31
CA ILE A 144 -7.56 -8.93 25.15
C ILE A 144 -6.77 -8.98 23.84
N GLU A 145 -6.13 -10.12 23.56
CA GLU A 145 -5.34 -10.28 22.34
C GLU A 145 -6.22 -10.26 21.08
N LYS A 146 -7.40 -10.90 21.15
CA LYS A 146 -8.41 -10.86 20.08
C LYS A 146 -8.82 -9.43 19.79
N GLU A 147 -9.18 -8.65 20.82
CA GLU A 147 -9.59 -7.26 20.66
C GLU A 147 -8.47 -6.40 20.05
N MET A 148 -7.23 -6.54 20.55
CA MET A 148 -6.07 -5.82 20.03
C MET A 148 -5.84 -6.11 18.54
N LYS A 149 -5.83 -7.39 18.14
CA LYS A 149 -5.64 -7.81 16.75
C LYS A 149 -6.76 -7.29 15.84
N MET A 150 -8.02 -7.38 16.27
CA MET A 150 -9.16 -6.85 15.52
C MET A 150 -9.11 -5.33 15.37
N ASN A 151 -8.66 -4.60 16.40
CA ASN A 151 -8.48 -3.15 16.32
C ASN A 151 -7.37 -2.76 15.33
N LEU A 152 -6.27 -3.52 15.27
CA LEU A 152 -5.22 -3.30 14.28
C LEU A 152 -5.71 -3.58 12.85
N ILE A 153 -6.51 -4.63 12.65
CA ILE A 153 -7.12 -4.93 11.33
C ILE A 153 -8.04 -3.79 10.87
N ARG A 154 -8.89 -3.27 11.77
CA ARG A 154 -9.73 -2.09 11.47
C ARG A 154 -8.88 -0.87 11.14
N LEU A 155 -7.83 -0.62 11.92
CA LEU A 155 -6.94 0.52 11.70
C LEU A 155 -6.16 0.41 10.39
N LEU A 156 -5.80 -0.80 9.97
CA LEU A 156 -5.20 -1.08 8.68
C LEU A 156 -6.17 -0.75 7.54
N ALA A 157 -7.41 -1.22 7.61
CA ALA A 157 -8.44 -0.90 6.63
C ALA A 157 -8.65 0.63 6.52
N MET A 158 -8.80 1.33 7.65
CA MET A 158 -8.93 2.79 7.66
C MET A 158 -7.70 3.51 7.08
N SER A 159 -6.49 3.08 7.45
CA SER A 159 -5.25 3.71 6.96
C SER A 159 -5.06 3.49 5.46
N SER A 160 -5.41 2.30 4.97
CA SER A 160 -5.40 1.99 3.54
C SER A 160 -6.43 2.80 2.76
N PHE A 161 -7.62 3.02 3.33
CA PHE A 161 -8.66 3.83 2.73
C PHE A 161 -8.24 5.30 2.63
N ASN A 162 -7.72 5.89 3.71
CA ASN A 162 -7.20 7.26 3.70
C ASN A 162 -6.09 7.42 2.65
N CYS A 163 -5.14 6.48 2.62
CA CYS A 163 -4.10 6.45 1.60
C CYS A 163 -4.69 6.41 0.18
N LEU A 164 -5.73 5.60 -0.06
CA LEU A 164 -6.39 5.54 -1.37
C LEU A 164 -7.00 6.89 -1.74
N ILE A 165 -7.68 7.55 -0.81
CA ILE A 165 -8.25 8.89 -1.04
C ILE A 165 -7.16 9.88 -1.46
N SER A 166 -6.06 9.97 -0.71
CA SER A 166 -4.96 10.89 -1.02
C SER A 166 -4.31 10.60 -2.37
N VAL A 167 -4.11 9.32 -2.71
CA VAL A 167 -3.62 8.91 -4.04
C VAL A 167 -4.56 9.37 -5.14
N LEU A 168 -5.87 9.18 -4.96
CA LEU A 168 -6.87 9.54 -5.97
C LEU A 168 -6.96 11.06 -6.14
N ILE A 169 -7.02 11.83 -5.04
CA ILE A 169 -7.05 13.30 -5.09
C ILE A 169 -5.81 13.85 -5.80
N CYS A 170 -4.63 13.31 -5.51
CA CYS A 170 -3.38 13.77 -6.10
C CYS A 170 -3.25 13.43 -7.59
N THR A 171 -3.74 12.25 -8.01
CA THR A 171 -3.43 11.73 -9.36
C THR A 171 -4.59 11.76 -10.35
N GLN A 172 -5.83 11.64 -9.87
CA GLN A 172 -7.03 11.45 -10.71
C GLN A 172 -7.91 12.70 -10.75
N THR A 173 -8.26 13.14 -11.95
CA THR A 173 -9.14 14.29 -12.17
C THR A 173 -10.57 13.88 -12.57
N GLU A 174 -10.79 12.60 -12.90
CA GLU A 174 -12.07 12.12 -13.46
C GLU A 174 -12.97 11.50 -12.40
N ALA A 175 -14.19 12.04 -12.22
CA ALA A 175 -15.18 11.58 -11.24
C ALA A 175 -15.51 10.08 -11.33
N LYS A 176 -15.51 9.50 -12.53
CA LYS A 176 -15.79 8.06 -12.76
C LYS A 176 -14.78 7.14 -12.06
N LEU A 177 -13.54 7.58 -11.86
CA LEU A 177 -12.51 6.80 -11.19
C LEU A 177 -12.74 6.75 -9.68
N TYR A 178 -13.24 7.84 -9.08
CA TYR A 178 -13.66 7.83 -7.67
C TYR A 178 -14.79 6.82 -7.45
N LYS A 179 -15.76 6.77 -8.37
CA LYS A 179 -16.82 5.75 -8.35
C LYS A 179 -16.24 4.33 -8.42
N ALA A 180 -15.38 4.06 -9.38
CA ALA A 180 -14.81 2.72 -9.62
C ALA A 180 -13.86 2.23 -8.51
N PHE A 181 -13.14 3.12 -7.84
CA PHE A 181 -12.13 2.74 -6.85
C PHE A 181 -12.62 2.80 -5.40
N ILE A 182 -13.51 3.73 -5.06
CA ILE A 182 -14.00 3.93 -3.69
C ILE A 182 -15.33 3.22 -3.47
N PHE A 183 -16.26 3.36 -4.41
CA PHE A 183 -17.67 3.01 -4.20
C PHE A 183 -18.10 1.70 -4.88
N ASP A 184 -17.37 1.28 -5.92
CA ASP A 184 -17.65 0.04 -6.63
C ASP A 184 -17.04 -1.16 -5.87
N ALA A 185 -17.73 -1.55 -4.79
CA ALA A 185 -17.55 -2.83 -4.14
C ALA A 185 -18.27 -3.88 -4.98
N ASN A 186 -17.68 -4.25 -6.11
CA ASN A 186 -18.26 -5.28 -6.97
C ASN A 186 -18.35 -6.59 -6.15
N PRO A 187 -19.54 -7.08 -5.77
CA PRO A 187 -19.67 -8.14 -4.75
C PRO A 187 -19.16 -9.51 -5.24
N SER A 188 -18.82 -9.61 -6.52
CA SER A 188 -18.29 -10.81 -7.16
C SER A 188 -16.76 -10.88 -7.22
N LYS A 189 -16.03 -9.88 -6.69
CA LYS A 189 -14.56 -9.82 -6.63
C LYS A 189 -14.09 -9.60 -5.20
#